data_AF-A0A938HIT8-F1
#
_entry.id   AF-A0A938HIT8-F1
#
_cell.length_a   1.000
_cell.length_b   1.000
_cell.length_c   1.000
_cell.angle_alpha   90.00
_cell.angle_beta   90.00
_cell.angle_gamma   90.00
#
_symmetry.space_group_name_H-M   'P 1'
#
loop_
_entity.id
_entity.type
_entity.pdbx_description
1 polymer ?
#
loop_
_entity_poly.entity_id
_entity_poly.type
_entity_poly.pdbx_seq_one_letter_code
_entity_poly.pdbx_strand_id
1 'polypeptide(L)'
;MKTVVALGAVLALLTQGPAFAASQDKYELGQPYLAWEQAYLKEFPDAQKVMDRMIEVSVRQMKEPEQDILHNRICSALAYKMALDSKLATAERRLAVVTDILHNIDKEEKDAVLTNPKVFGETAAMVARLRQAGYFKDAPRFWADEAVLKNPKVGGNRALVHHLTSALAAGEILKTVDGFSAKDIDRVQAAIVGHSTGYWYFRQSIDDAAGRKAAWEALYPEPEGDIARIAHDADLISQFAPESVVPDGSKWRTLAAKRWGAKGAVEEAHVVYYVFFRLFEEAKTEPGKALAREQWEQIRPELLKLMQLKAGDDPVKILGVPKVFHGS
;
A
#
# COMPACT_ATOMS: atom_id res chain seq x y z
N MET A 1 56.54 -16.30 -53.30
CA MET A 1 55.15 -15.80 -53.33
C MET A 1 54.24 -17.02 -53.15
N LYS A 2 53.39 -17.21 -52.15
CA LYS A 2 52.66 -16.34 -51.19
C LYS A 2 52.55 -17.14 -49.87
N THR A 3 53.01 -16.63 -48.74
CA THR A 3 52.26 -15.88 -47.71
C THR A 3 51.23 -16.71 -46.94
N VAL A 4 51.59 -16.99 -45.68
CA VAL A 4 50.80 -17.43 -44.52
C VAL A 4 49.66 -16.45 -44.24
N VAL A 5 48.51 -16.92 -43.73
CA VAL A 5 47.84 -16.47 -42.48
C VAL A 5 46.66 -17.41 -42.22
N ALA A 6 46.82 -18.29 -41.23
CA ALA A 6 45.70 -18.88 -40.51
C ALA A 6 45.22 -17.83 -39.50
N LEU A 7 43.97 -17.37 -39.62
CA LEU A 7 43.32 -16.55 -38.59
C LEU A 7 42.28 -17.40 -37.89
N GLY A 8 42.57 -17.75 -36.63
CA GLY A 8 41.68 -18.50 -35.77
C GLY A 8 40.44 -17.68 -35.43
N ALA A 9 39.26 -18.25 -35.68
CA ALA A 9 38.02 -17.78 -35.10
C ALA A 9 37.99 -18.18 -33.62
N VAL A 10 38.29 -17.24 -32.72
CA VAL A 10 37.98 -17.39 -31.30
C VAL A 10 36.47 -17.20 -31.16
N LEU A 11 35.76 -18.31 -31.06
CA LEU A 11 34.34 -18.34 -30.72
C LEU A 11 34.20 -17.91 -29.26
N ALA A 12 33.84 -16.64 -29.03
CA ALA A 12 33.43 -16.16 -27.73
C ALA A 12 32.11 -16.87 -27.35
N LEU A 13 32.23 -18.01 -26.68
CA LEU A 13 31.12 -18.67 -25.99
C LEU A 13 30.67 -17.74 -24.86
N LEU A 14 29.69 -16.89 -25.16
CA LEU A 14 28.86 -16.26 -24.16
C LEU A 14 28.16 -17.39 -23.40
N THR A 15 28.65 -17.71 -22.21
CA THR A 15 27.92 -18.55 -21.26
C THR A 15 26.71 -17.77 -20.78
N GLN A 16 25.63 -17.80 -21.56
CA GLN A 16 24.29 -17.53 -21.04
C GLN A 16 23.99 -18.69 -20.08
N GLY A 17 24.35 -18.52 -18.81
CA GLY A 17 23.81 -19.36 -17.76
C GLY A 17 22.28 -19.30 -17.81
N PRO A 18 21.57 -20.33 -17.35
CA PRO A 18 20.11 -20.28 -17.29
C PRO A 18 19.71 -19.04 -16.50
N ALA A 19 19.03 -18.10 -17.16
CA ALA A 19 18.36 -17.01 -16.48
C ALA A 19 17.26 -17.68 -15.64
N PHE A 20 17.56 -17.93 -14.36
CA PHE A 20 16.53 -18.33 -13.42
C PHE A 20 15.50 -17.20 -13.42
N ALA A 21 14.24 -17.55 -13.73
CA ALA A 21 13.14 -16.60 -13.62
C ALA A 21 13.13 -16.02 -12.20
N ALA A 22 12.99 -14.70 -12.09
CA ALA A 22 12.96 -14.03 -10.81
C ALA A 22 11.72 -14.50 -10.01
N SER A 23 11.78 -14.40 -8.68
CA SER A 23 10.73 -14.99 -7.82
C SER A 23 9.33 -14.44 -8.14
N GLN A 24 9.27 -13.17 -8.51
CA GLN A 24 8.05 -12.44 -8.89
C GLN A 24 7.47 -12.85 -10.23
N ASP A 25 8.26 -13.45 -11.13
CA ASP A 25 7.82 -13.82 -12.49
C ASP A 25 6.76 -14.93 -12.48
N LYS A 26 6.53 -15.57 -11.34
CA LYS A 26 5.44 -16.54 -11.11
C LYS A 26 4.06 -15.89 -11.03
N TYR A 27 4.02 -14.58 -10.80
CA TYR A 27 2.80 -13.83 -10.61
C TYR A 27 2.73 -12.81 -11.76
N GLU A 28 1.75 -12.92 -12.64
CA GLU A 28 1.72 -12.06 -13.82
C GLU A 28 1.33 -10.63 -13.43
N LEU A 29 2.19 -9.66 -13.76
CA LEU A 29 1.93 -8.25 -13.53
C LEU A 29 1.60 -7.56 -14.85
N GLY A 30 0.44 -6.89 -14.89
CA GLY A 30 -0.02 -6.16 -16.07
C GLY A 30 0.80 -4.90 -16.36
N GLN A 31 0.69 -4.40 -17.59
CA GLN A 31 1.17 -3.07 -17.95
C GLN A 31 0.23 -1.99 -17.38
N PRO A 32 0.74 -0.79 -17.03
CA PRO A 32 2.14 -0.33 -17.15
C PRO A 32 3.05 -0.76 -15.98
N TYR A 33 2.50 -1.41 -14.95
CA TYR A 33 3.20 -1.71 -13.69
C TYR A 33 4.45 -2.58 -13.90
N LEU A 34 4.38 -3.56 -14.79
CA LEU A 34 5.53 -4.41 -15.12
C LEU A 34 6.73 -3.61 -15.66
N ALA A 35 6.50 -2.63 -16.54
CA ALA A 35 7.59 -1.82 -17.07
C ALA A 35 8.25 -0.96 -15.97
N TRP A 36 7.45 -0.44 -15.03
CA TRP A 36 7.96 0.33 -13.89
C TRP A 36 8.70 -0.56 -12.89
N GLU A 37 8.21 -1.78 -12.64
CA GLU A 37 8.91 -2.77 -11.83
C GLU A 37 10.29 -3.11 -12.39
N GLN A 38 10.35 -3.44 -13.67
CA GLN A 38 11.62 -3.73 -14.34
C GLN A 38 12.59 -2.53 -14.29
N ALA A 39 12.07 -1.32 -14.42
CA ALA A 39 12.88 -0.11 -14.33
C ALA A 39 13.47 0.09 -12.92
N TYR A 40 12.66 -0.04 -11.85
CA TYR A 40 13.18 0.15 -10.51
C TYR A 40 14.08 -1.00 -10.06
N LEU A 41 13.84 -2.25 -10.48
CA LEU A 41 14.71 -3.38 -10.14
C LEU A 41 16.08 -3.25 -10.81
N LYS A 42 16.13 -2.62 -12.00
CA LYS A 42 17.37 -2.25 -12.66
C LYS A 42 18.09 -1.10 -11.95
N GLU A 43 17.35 -0.09 -11.48
CA GLU A 43 17.91 1.07 -10.77
C GLU A 43 18.38 0.71 -9.35
N PHE A 44 17.66 -0.17 -8.66
CA PHE A 44 17.89 -0.59 -7.28
C PHE A 44 17.98 -2.13 -7.18
N PRO A 45 19.12 -2.75 -7.55
CA PRO A 45 19.24 -4.20 -7.56
C PRO A 45 18.99 -4.88 -6.21
N ASP A 46 19.19 -4.16 -5.10
CA ASP A 46 18.90 -4.64 -3.76
C ASP A 46 17.40 -4.73 -3.45
N ALA A 47 16.54 -3.99 -4.17
CA ALA A 47 15.09 -4.13 -4.08
C ALA A 47 14.60 -5.51 -4.54
N GLN A 48 15.36 -6.21 -5.40
CA GLN A 48 15.06 -7.61 -5.75
C GLN A 48 15.11 -8.51 -4.51
N LYS A 49 16.13 -8.34 -3.65
CA LYS A 49 16.23 -9.12 -2.40
C LYS A 49 15.05 -8.83 -1.48
N VAL A 50 14.60 -7.58 -1.41
CA VAL A 50 13.42 -7.21 -0.62
C VAL A 50 12.14 -7.84 -1.21
N MET A 51 11.98 -7.82 -2.53
CA MET A 51 10.87 -8.46 -3.24
C MET A 51 10.81 -9.97 -2.96
N ASP A 52 11.96 -10.64 -3.01
CA ASP A 52 12.06 -12.07 -2.73
C ASP A 52 11.59 -12.39 -1.30
N ARG A 53 11.98 -11.56 -0.32
CA ARG A 53 11.52 -11.70 1.08
C ARG A 53 10.04 -11.44 1.23
N MET A 54 9.49 -10.45 0.51
CA MET A 54 8.05 -10.20 0.50
C MET A 54 7.27 -11.41 0.00
N ILE A 55 7.71 -12.02 -1.10
CA ILE A 55 7.07 -13.21 -1.67
C ILE A 55 7.19 -14.40 -0.71
N GLU A 56 8.37 -14.64 -0.15
CA GLU A 56 8.59 -15.71 0.83
C GLU A 56 7.63 -15.60 2.03
N VAL A 57 7.51 -14.40 2.61
CA VAL A 57 6.63 -14.14 3.75
C VAL A 57 5.16 -14.30 3.36
N SER A 58 4.75 -13.77 2.20
CA SER A 58 3.37 -13.86 1.72
C SER A 58 2.94 -15.32 1.51
N VAL A 59 3.80 -16.13 0.88
CA VAL A 59 3.58 -17.58 0.68
C VAL A 59 3.51 -18.34 2.00
N ARG A 60 4.25 -17.90 3.03
CA ARG A 60 4.19 -18.51 4.37
C ARG A 60 2.89 -18.18 5.08
N GLN A 61 2.40 -16.95 4.97
CA GLN A 61 1.22 -16.48 5.69
C GLN A 61 -0.08 -17.03 5.12
N MET A 62 -0.12 -17.32 3.81
CA MET A 62 -1.37 -17.63 3.10
C MET A 62 -1.26 -18.80 2.12
N LYS A 63 -2.37 -19.51 1.96
CA LYS A 63 -2.52 -20.57 0.95
C LYS A 63 -2.56 -20.01 -0.48
N GLU A 64 -3.18 -18.84 -0.67
CA GLU A 64 -3.40 -18.19 -1.97
C GLU A 64 -2.84 -16.76 -1.94
N PRO A 65 -1.51 -16.58 -2.01
CA PRO A 65 -0.82 -15.31 -1.77
C PRO A 65 -0.83 -14.34 -2.95
N GLU A 66 -1.36 -14.76 -4.10
CA GLU A 66 -1.21 -14.06 -5.37
C GLU A 66 -1.70 -12.61 -5.32
N GLN A 67 -2.88 -12.36 -4.74
CA GLN A 67 -3.45 -11.01 -4.69
C GLN A 67 -2.65 -10.06 -3.79
N ASP A 68 -2.16 -10.51 -2.64
CA ASP A 68 -1.34 -9.68 -1.75
C ASP A 68 0.06 -9.41 -2.33
N ILE A 69 0.64 -10.39 -3.03
CA ILE A 69 1.89 -10.22 -3.78
C ILE A 69 1.70 -9.19 -4.91
N LEU A 70 0.64 -9.32 -5.71
CA LEU A 70 0.34 -8.40 -6.79
C LEU A 70 0.04 -6.99 -6.26
N HIS A 71 -0.68 -6.87 -5.14
CA HIS A 71 -0.94 -5.58 -4.48
C HIS A 71 0.36 -4.85 -4.15
N ASN A 72 1.31 -5.50 -3.47
CA ASN A 72 2.59 -4.88 -3.11
C ASN A 72 3.42 -4.49 -4.34
N ARG A 73 3.39 -5.31 -5.41
CA ARG A 73 4.08 -5.02 -6.67
C ARG A 73 3.47 -3.85 -7.44
N ILE A 74 2.15 -3.74 -7.47
CA ILE A 74 1.45 -2.59 -8.05
C ILE A 74 1.79 -1.33 -7.26
N CYS A 75 1.74 -1.39 -5.92
CA CYS A 75 2.07 -0.25 -5.06
C CYS A 75 3.52 0.19 -5.26
N SER A 76 4.50 -0.73 -5.27
CA SER A 76 5.90 -0.37 -5.49
C SER A 76 6.16 0.24 -6.87
N ALA A 77 5.48 -0.24 -7.91
CA ALA A 77 5.53 0.34 -9.26
C ALA A 77 4.93 1.76 -9.30
N LEU A 78 3.79 1.97 -8.64
CA LEU A 78 3.17 3.30 -8.49
C LEU A 78 4.08 4.26 -7.72
N ALA A 79 4.65 3.81 -6.60
CA ALA A 79 5.61 4.60 -5.82
C ALA A 79 6.81 5.03 -6.66
N TYR A 80 7.38 4.11 -7.44
CA TYR A 80 8.48 4.43 -8.34
C TYR A 80 8.10 5.54 -9.33
N LYS A 81 6.94 5.40 -9.99
CA LYS A 81 6.44 6.39 -10.95
C LYS A 81 6.23 7.76 -10.31
N MET A 82 5.57 7.81 -9.15
CA MET A 82 5.33 9.05 -8.43
C MET A 82 6.62 9.70 -7.92
N ALA A 83 7.58 8.89 -7.47
CA ALA A 83 8.86 9.38 -6.98
C ALA A 83 9.72 9.96 -8.12
N LEU A 84 9.64 9.41 -9.34
CA LEU A 84 10.23 9.99 -10.55
C LEU A 84 9.56 11.32 -10.93
N ASP A 85 8.23 11.37 -10.98
CA ASP A 85 7.49 12.59 -11.33
C ASP A 85 7.70 13.71 -10.32
N SER A 86 7.83 13.35 -9.04
CA SER A 86 8.18 14.28 -7.95
C SER A 86 9.65 14.69 -7.97
N LYS A 87 10.47 14.11 -8.85
CA LYS A 87 11.92 14.36 -8.96
C LYS A 87 12.66 14.13 -7.64
N LEU A 88 12.22 13.15 -6.85
CA LEU A 88 12.91 12.80 -5.60
C LEU A 88 14.35 12.36 -5.89
N ALA A 89 15.25 12.56 -4.93
CA ALA A 89 16.62 12.07 -5.07
C ALA A 89 16.64 10.54 -5.20
N THR A 90 17.64 9.99 -5.91
CA THR A 90 17.76 8.54 -6.17
C THR A 90 17.66 7.70 -4.89
N ALA A 91 18.30 8.14 -3.80
CA ALA A 91 18.23 7.47 -2.51
C ALA A 91 16.80 7.44 -1.93
N GLU A 92 16.01 8.49 -2.13
CA GLU A 92 14.63 8.57 -1.65
C GLU A 92 13.67 7.76 -2.50
N ARG A 93 13.87 7.74 -3.83
CA ARG A 93 13.13 6.85 -4.74
C ARG A 93 13.29 5.39 -4.34
N ARG A 94 14.52 4.97 -4.02
CA ARG A 94 14.81 3.63 -3.50
C ARG A 94 14.00 3.32 -2.24
N LEU A 95 13.96 4.23 -1.28
CA LEU A 95 13.20 4.03 -0.04
C LEU A 95 11.69 4.02 -0.27
N ALA A 96 11.16 4.82 -1.20
CA ALA A 96 9.75 4.77 -1.59
C ALA A 96 9.35 3.41 -2.15
N VAL A 97 10.14 2.86 -3.08
CA VAL A 97 9.91 1.53 -3.64
C VAL A 97 9.92 0.45 -2.56
N VAL A 98 10.96 0.44 -1.72
CA VAL A 98 11.13 -0.56 -0.66
C VAL A 98 10.04 -0.48 0.41
N THR A 99 9.58 0.74 0.72
CA THR A 99 8.44 0.97 1.62
C THR A 99 7.21 0.24 1.10
N ASP A 100 6.87 0.40 -0.18
CA ASP A 100 5.66 -0.23 -0.73
C ASP A 100 5.81 -1.71 -1.06
N ILE A 101 7.02 -2.23 -1.26
CA ILE A 101 7.23 -3.68 -1.26
C ILE A 101 6.83 -4.29 0.10
N LEU A 102 7.02 -3.55 1.21
CA LEU A 102 6.88 -4.09 2.57
C LEU A 102 5.67 -3.57 3.36
N HIS A 103 4.90 -2.60 2.86
CA HIS A 103 3.89 -1.90 3.66
C HIS A 103 2.79 -2.82 4.24
N ASN A 104 2.52 -3.96 3.58
CA ASN A 104 1.55 -4.97 4.00
C ASN A 104 2.18 -6.30 4.47
N ILE A 105 3.50 -6.35 4.70
CA ILE A 105 4.26 -7.60 4.90
C ILE A 105 3.74 -8.50 6.03
N ASP A 106 3.12 -7.95 7.07
CA ASP A 106 2.61 -8.69 8.23
C ASP A 106 1.08 -8.67 8.36
N LYS A 107 0.38 -8.18 7.34
CA LYS A 107 -1.09 -8.05 7.36
C LYS A 107 -1.80 -9.38 7.60
N GLU A 108 -1.24 -10.48 7.10
CA GLU A 108 -1.83 -11.81 7.15
C GLU A 108 -1.15 -12.74 8.18
N GLU A 109 -0.21 -12.22 8.97
CA GLU A 109 0.36 -12.91 10.12
C GLU A 109 -0.65 -12.89 11.30
N LYS A 110 -0.97 -14.05 11.88
CA LYS A 110 -2.09 -14.14 12.84
C LYS A 110 -1.77 -13.48 14.17
N ASP A 111 -0.53 -13.61 14.61
CA ASP A 111 -0.06 -13.11 15.91
C ASP A 111 0.45 -11.66 15.85
N ALA A 112 0.49 -11.07 14.65
CA ALA A 112 0.88 -9.68 14.40
C ALA A 112 -0.27 -8.71 14.76
N VAL A 113 -0.59 -8.65 16.05
CA VAL A 113 -1.65 -7.81 16.62
C VAL A 113 -1.17 -7.12 17.89
N LEU A 114 -1.70 -5.93 18.19
CA LEU A 114 -1.31 -5.13 19.37
C LEU A 114 -1.83 -5.69 20.69
N THR A 115 -2.78 -6.63 20.65
CA THR A 115 -3.20 -7.39 21.85
C THR A 115 -2.17 -8.42 22.28
N ASN A 116 -1.20 -8.77 21.41
CA ASN A 116 -0.07 -9.60 21.78
C ASN A 116 0.96 -8.72 22.55
N PRO A 117 1.27 -9.03 23.83
CA PRO A 117 2.15 -8.19 24.64
C PRO A 117 3.55 -8.02 24.07
N LYS A 118 4.09 -9.04 23.39
CA LYS A 118 5.41 -8.98 22.75
C LYS A 118 5.40 -8.00 21.58
N VAL A 119 4.43 -8.15 20.67
CA VAL A 119 4.27 -7.27 19.51
C VAL A 119 4.00 -5.84 19.94
N PHE A 120 3.16 -5.63 20.97
CA PHE A 120 2.93 -4.31 21.53
C PHE A 120 4.21 -3.67 22.07
N GLY A 121 5.01 -4.41 22.85
CA GLY A 121 6.27 -3.91 23.40
C GLY A 121 7.29 -3.53 22.31
N GLU A 122 7.43 -4.38 21.29
CA GLU A 122 8.32 -4.13 20.15
C GLU A 122 7.85 -2.94 19.30
N THR A 123 6.54 -2.83 19.05
CA THR A 123 5.94 -1.68 18.35
C THR A 123 6.09 -0.39 19.15
N ALA A 124 5.89 -0.43 20.48
CA ALA A 124 6.07 0.73 21.35
C ALA A 124 7.53 1.23 21.32
N ALA A 125 8.50 0.31 21.37
CA ALA A 125 9.92 0.66 21.28
C ALA A 125 10.26 1.27 19.92
N MET A 126 9.73 0.72 18.82
CA MET A 126 9.87 1.28 17.48
C MET A 126 9.30 2.70 17.41
N VAL A 127 8.04 2.91 17.82
CA VAL A 127 7.38 4.22 17.76
C VAL A 127 8.10 5.25 18.64
N ALA A 128 8.52 4.89 19.85
CA ALA A 128 9.28 5.77 20.72
C ALA A 128 10.60 6.24 20.07
N ARG A 129 11.34 5.31 19.46
CA ARG A 129 12.57 5.63 18.72
C ARG A 129 12.32 6.53 17.52
N LEU A 130 11.26 6.28 16.74
CA LEU A 130 10.89 7.13 15.61
C LEU A 130 10.49 8.54 16.07
N ARG A 131 9.75 8.67 17.17
CA ARG A 131 9.42 9.97 17.78
C ARG A 131 10.67 10.72 18.23
N GLN A 132 11.63 10.03 18.85
CA GLN A 132 12.91 10.62 19.24
C GLN A 132 13.72 11.09 18.02
N ALA A 133 13.62 10.39 16.89
CA ALA A 133 14.22 10.78 15.62
C ALA A 133 13.48 11.93 14.90
N GLY A 134 12.36 12.41 15.45
CA GLY A 134 11.62 13.58 14.95
C GLY A 134 10.44 13.28 14.03
N TYR A 135 10.01 12.01 13.92
CA TYR A 135 8.81 11.62 13.16
C TYR A 135 7.53 11.77 14.00
N PHE A 136 6.39 11.90 13.31
CA PHE A 136 5.04 11.99 13.87
C PHE A 136 4.80 13.24 14.73
N LYS A 137 5.53 14.32 14.46
CA LYS A 137 5.45 15.59 15.20
C LYS A 137 4.09 16.26 15.02
N ASP A 138 3.46 16.09 13.87
CA ASP A 138 2.18 16.70 13.52
C ASP A 138 0.99 15.81 13.98
N ALA A 139 1.29 14.64 14.56
CA ALA A 139 0.32 13.70 15.12
C ALA A 139 0.51 13.49 16.64
N PRO A 140 0.29 14.52 17.48
CA PRO A 140 0.56 14.43 18.93
C PRO A 140 -0.27 13.37 19.64
N ARG A 141 -1.46 13.05 19.13
CA ARG A 141 -2.37 12.03 19.68
C ARG A 141 -2.03 10.60 19.23
N PHE A 142 -1.22 10.44 18.19
CA PHE A 142 -0.74 9.12 17.75
C PHE A 142 0.00 8.42 18.90
N TRP A 143 -0.28 7.13 19.10
CA TRP A 143 0.34 6.33 20.16
C TRP A 143 0.15 6.85 21.60
N ALA A 144 -0.83 7.74 21.84
CA ALA A 144 -1.02 8.38 23.14
C ALA A 144 -2.04 7.67 24.05
N ASP A 145 -2.83 6.73 23.51
CA ASP A 145 -3.88 6.02 24.26
C ASP A 145 -3.69 4.51 24.16
N GLU A 146 -3.05 3.94 25.18
CA GLU A 146 -2.81 2.50 25.28
C GLU A 146 -4.12 1.69 25.38
N ALA A 147 -5.18 2.23 25.97
CA ALA A 147 -6.44 1.51 26.11
C ALA A 147 -7.12 1.29 24.75
N VAL A 148 -7.03 2.27 23.85
CA VAL A 148 -7.46 2.13 22.45
C VAL A 148 -6.59 1.11 21.72
N LEU A 149 -5.26 1.25 21.82
CA LEU A 149 -4.31 0.37 21.12
C LEU A 149 -4.41 -1.09 21.55
N LYS A 150 -4.75 -1.37 22.82
CA LYS A 150 -4.92 -2.73 23.36
C LYS A 150 -6.36 -3.24 23.31
N ASN A 151 -7.32 -2.44 22.85
CA ASN A 151 -8.71 -2.87 22.73
C ASN A 151 -8.81 -4.05 21.75
N PRO A 152 -9.39 -5.21 22.11
CA PRO A 152 -9.44 -6.37 21.21
C PRO A 152 -10.12 -6.14 19.87
N LYS A 153 -11.07 -5.20 19.77
CA LYS A 153 -11.73 -4.83 18.51
C LYS A 153 -10.88 -3.92 17.62
N VAL A 154 -9.87 -3.27 18.19
CA VAL A 154 -8.94 -2.35 17.51
C VAL A 154 -7.58 -3.02 17.38
N GLY A 155 -6.86 -3.16 18.50
CA GLY A 155 -5.55 -3.79 18.59
C GLY A 155 -5.48 -5.23 18.13
N GLY A 156 -6.59 -5.98 18.27
CA GLY A 156 -6.70 -7.38 17.82
C GLY A 156 -7.09 -7.52 16.34
N ASN A 157 -7.33 -6.41 15.63
CA ASN A 157 -7.80 -6.43 14.25
C ASN A 157 -6.67 -6.07 13.28
N ARG A 158 -6.11 -7.09 12.61
CA ARG A 158 -5.00 -6.95 11.67
C ARG A 158 -5.25 -5.91 10.57
N ALA A 159 -6.47 -5.84 10.04
CA ALA A 159 -6.81 -4.85 9.03
C ALA A 159 -6.64 -3.41 9.54
N LEU A 160 -6.82 -3.17 10.84
CA LEU A 160 -6.65 -1.86 11.45
C LEU A 160 -5.20 -1.56 11.84
N VAL A 161 -4.42 -2.57 12.22
CA VAL A 161 -3.09 -2.38 12.83
C VAL A 161 -1.90 -2.79 11.96
N HIS A 162 -2.13 -3.36 10.77
CA HIS A 162 -1.07 -3.88 9.90
C HIS A 162 0.02 -2.84 9.59
N HIS A 163 -0.31 -1.55 9.47
CA HIS A 163 0.70 -0.51 9.24
C HIS A 163 1.74 -0.41 10.35
N LEU A 164 1.38 -0.76 11.58
CA LEU A 164 2.30 -0.78 12.72
C LEU A 164 3.14 -2.05 12.75
N THR A 165 2.50 -3.20 12.53
CA THR A 165 3.18 -4.50 12.59
C THR A 165 4.02 -4.77 11.35
N SER A 166 3.55 -4.39 10.17
CA SER A 166 4.35 -4.39 8.93
C SER A 166 5.55 -3.46 9.03
N ALA A 167 5.45 -2.30 9.68
CA ALA A 167 6.62 -1.45 9.91
C ALA A 167 7.65 -2.15 10.80
N LEU A 168 7.22 -2.84 11.85
CA LEU A 168 8.12 -3.64 12.69
C LEU A 168 8.85 -4.72 11.87
N ALA A 169 8.09 -5.54 11.14
CA ALA A 169 8.64 -6.62 10.31
C ALA A 169 9.54 -6.10 9.18
N ALA A 170 9.16 -5.00 8.53
CA ALA A 170 9.97 -4.36 7.50
C ALA A 170 11.35 -3.96 8.04
N GLY A 171 11.41 -3.42 9.26
CA GLY A 171 12.68 -3.08 9.90
C GLY A 171 13.58 -4.30 10.10
N GLU A 172 13.03 -5.43 10.51
CA GLU A 172 13.79 -6.68 10.66
C GLU A 172 14.25 -7.23 9.31
N ILE A 173 13.39 -7.21 8.28
CA ILE A 173 13.76 -7.63 6.93
C ILE A 173 14.91 -6.77 6.38
N LEU A 174 14.82 -5.45 6.51
CA LEU A 174 15.84 -4.55 5.97
C LEU A 174 17.19 -4.65 6.68
N LYS A 175 17.24 -5.06 7.94
CA LYS A 175 18.50 -5.40 8.62
C LYS A 175 19.20 -6.61 8.00
N THR A 176 18.45 -7.51 7.35
CA THR A 176 18.99 -8.71 6.68
C THR A 176 19.40 -8.46 5.23
N VAL A 177 19.06 -7.29 4.66
CA VAL A 177 19.44 -6.91 3.30
C VAL A 177 20.56 -5.87 3.37
N ASP A 178 21.70 -6.18 2.77
CA ASP A 178 22.84 -5.24 2.73
C ASP A 178 22.45 -3.91 2.07
N GLY A 179 22.99 -2.79 2.57
CA GLY A 179 22.86 -1.47 1.95
C GLY A 179 21.78 -0.56 2.53
N PHE A 180 21.10 -0.96 3.62
CA PHE A 180 20.22 -0.07 4.39
C PHE A 180 20.89 0.36 5.69
N SER A 181 21.05 1.67 5.87
CA SER A 181 21.51 2.22 7.16
C SER A 181 20.38 2.20 8.20
N ALA A 182 20.70 2.34 9.48
CA ALA A 182 19.70 2.49 10.54
C ALA A 182 18.74 3.67 10.27
N LYS A 183 19.26 4.75 9.68
CA LYS A 183 18.46 5.93 9.29
C LYS A 183 17.52 5.61 8.12
N ASP A 184 17.95 4.81 7.15
CA ASP A 184 17.09 4.38 6.05
C ASP A 184 15.94 3.51 6.57
N ILE A 185 16.25 2.60 7.48
CA ILE A 185 15.26 1.74 8.14
C ILE A 185 14.24 2.61 8.89
N ASP A 186 14.67 3.62 9.65
CA ASP A 186 13.76 4.53 10.33
C ASP A 186 12.81 5.27 9.39
N ARG A 187 13.32 5.71 8.23
CA ARG A 187 12.51 6.38 7.21
C ARG A 187 11.46 5.44 6.63
N VAL A 188 11.84 4.19 6.30
CA VAL A 188 10.89 3.19 5.79
C VAL A 188 9.85 2.85 6.84
N GLN A 189 10.26 2.58 8.08
CA GLN A 189 9.32 2.25 9.15
C GLN A 189 8.35 3.40 9.44
N ALA A 190 8.83 4.65 9.49
CA ALA A 190 7.97 5.81 9.65
C ALA A 190 6.98 5.98 8.49
N ALA A 191 7.43 5.74 7.26
CA ALA A 191 6.57 5.80 6.08
C ALA A 191 5.51 4.69 6.09
N ILE A 192 5.86 3.44 6.43
CA ILE A 192 4.89 2.35 6.58
C ILE A 192 3.91 2.65 7.72
N VAL A 193 4.32 3.24 8.84
CA VAL A 193 3.35 3.63 9.88
C VAL A 193 2.38 4.72 9.36
N GLY A 194 2.85 5.66 8.52
CA GLY A 194 2.01 6.75 8.01
C GLY A 194 1.17 6.41 6.77
N HIS A 195 1.43 5.31 6.07
CA HIS A 195 0.85 5.08 4.73
C HIS A 195 -0.66 4.79 4.76
N SER A 196 -1.18 4.13 5.81
CA SER A 196 -2.47 3.43 5.72
C SER A 196 -3.61 4.35 5.30
N THR A 197 -4.28 4.00 4.20
CA THR A 197 -5.52 4.66 3.75
C THR A 197 -6.73 4.32 4.61
N GLY A 198 -6.58 3.29 5.46
CA GLY A 198 -7.62 2.79 6.35
C GLY A 198 -8.11 3.82 7.36
N TYR A 199 -7.30 4.83 7.72
CA TYR A 199 -7.74 5.84 8.65
C TYR A 199 -8.99 6.55 8.20
N TRP A 200 -9.36 6.61 6.90
CA TRP A 200 -10.56 7.35 6.48
C TRP A 200 -11.84 6.55 6.73
N TYR A 201 -11.90 5.29 6.27
CA TYR A 201 -13.12 4.47 6.36
C TYR A 201 -13.19 3.55 7.59
N PHE A 202 -12.14 3.50 8.42
CA PHE A 202 -12.17 2.79 9.71
C PHE A 202 -12.36 3.71 10.94
N ARG A 203 -12.35 5.05 10.81
CA ARG A 203 -12.49 5.99 11.96
C ARG A 203 -13.65 5.62 12.86
N GLN A 204 -14.83 5.50 12.26
CA GLN A 204 -16.05 5.22 13.00
C GLN A 204 -15.97 3.87 13.73
N SER A 205 -15.41 2.84 13.10
CA SER A 205 -15.25 1.52 13.72
C SER A 205 -14.35 1.57 14.96
N ILE A 206 -13.31 2.41 14.94
CA ILE A 206 -12.40 2.57 16.08
C ILE A 206 -13.05 3.41 17.17
N ASP A 207 -13.70 4.51 16.81
CA ASP A 207 -14.42 5.38 17.75
C ASP A 207 -15.57 4.63 18.45
N ASP A 208 -16.33 3.81 17.71
CA ASP A 208 -17.37 2.94 18.26
C ASP A 208 -16.79 1.88 19.19
N ALA A 209 -15.67 1.25 18.79
CA ALA A 209 -15.00 0.25 19.62
C ALA A 209 -14.44 0.85 20.93
N ALA A 210 -14.00 2.11 20.88
CA ALA A 210 -13.50 2.86 22.03
C ALA A 210 -14.62 3.55 22.84
N GLY A 211 -15.84 3.64 22.30
CA GLY A 211 -16.98 4.32 22.92
C GLY A 211 -16.83 5.84 22.98
N ARG A 212 -15.94 6.44 22.17
CA ARG A 212 -15.70 7.89 22.15
C ARG A 212 -15.17 8.36 20.79
N LYS A 213 -15.50 9.60 20.43
CA LYS A 213 -14.99 10.24 19.22
C LYS A 213 -13.48 10.45 19.29
N ALA A 214 -12.85 10.48 18.10
CA ALA A 214 -11.42 10.77 17.93
C ALA A 214 -10.49 9.78 18.66
N ALA A 215 -10.94 8.54 18.88
CA ALA A 215 -10.07 7.47 19.35
C ALA A 215 -9.14 6.98 18.23
N TRP A 216 -9.58 7.06 16.97
CA TRP A 216 -8.79 6.66 15.79
C TRP A 216 -7.42 7.35 15.68
N GLU A 217 -7.28 8.56 16.20
CA GLU A 217 -6.02 9.33 16.15
C GLU A 217 -4.92 8.70 17.01
N ALA A 218 -5.26 7.84 17.97
CA ALA A 218 -4.26 7.06 18.70
C ALA A 218 -3.58 6.03 17.80
N LEU A 219 -4.23 5.61 16.70
CA LEU A 219 -3.80 4.53 15.83
C LEU A 219 -3.16 5.03 14.53
N TYR A 220 -3.65 6.13 13.97
CA TYR A 220 -3.23 6.62 12.66
C TYR A 220 -2.59 8.01 12.77
N PRO A 221 -1.28 8.13 12.47
CA PRO A 221 -0.69 9.43 12.17
C PRO A 221 -1.00 9.83 10.72
N GLU A 222 -0.97 11.13 10.44
CA GLU A 222 -0.95 11.61 9.06
C GLU A 222 0.40 11.28 8.39
N PRO A 223 0.44 11.04 7.07
CA PRO A 223 1.68 10.77 6.36
C PRO A 223 2.60 11.99 6.34
N GLU A 224 3.74 11.89 7.04
CA GLU A 224 4.77 12.92 7.12
C GLU A 224 5.92 12.66 6.13
N GLY A 225 6.20 13.63 5.26
CA GLY A 225 7.28 13.56 4.28
C GLY A 225 6.92 12.81 2.99
N ASP A 226 7.78 12.92 1.99
CA ASP A 226 7.45 12.49 0.63
C ASP A 226 7.28 10.97 0.50
N ILE A 227 8.10 10.17 1.18
CA ILE A 227 8.01 8.70 1.14
C ILE A 227 6.67 8.21 1.72
N ALA A 228 6.26 8.74 2.88
CA ALA A 228 4.99 8.35 3.51
C ALA A 228 3.78 8.74 2.65
N ARG A 229 3.83 9.95 2.04
CA ARG A 229 2.76 10.43 1.16
C ARG A 229 2.69 9.64 -0.15
N ILE A 230 3.84 9.25 -0.71
CA ILE A 230 3.90 8.39 -1.90
C ILE A 230 3.35 7.00 -1.57
N ALA A 231 3.74 6.40 -0.45
CA ALA A 231 3.21 5.09 -0.01
C ALA A 231 1.70 5.14 0.23
N HIS A 232 1.22 6.22 0.87
CA HIS A 232 -0.20 6.47 1.04
C HIS A 232 -0.94 6.52 -0.31
N ASP A 233 -0.43 7.32 -1.25
CA ASP A 233 -1.04 7.46 -2.57
C ASP A 233 -0.98 6.15 -3.36
N ALA A 234 0.09 5.35 -3.24
CA ALA A 234 0.24 4.10 -3.97
C ALA A 234 -0.74 3.03 -3.48
N ASP A 235 -0.86 2.86 -2.16
CA ASP A 235 -1.88 1.99 -1.55
C ASP A 235 -3.30 2.48 -1.87
N LEU A 236 -3.51 3.80 -1.96
CA LEU A 236 -4.79 4.37 -2.36
C LEU A 236 -5.15 4.05 -3.81
N ILE A 237 -4.24 4.33 -4.74
CA ILE A 237 -4.47 4.22 -6.19
C ILE A 237 -4.62 2.76 -6.60
N SER A 238 -3.88 1.83 -5.97
CA SER A 238 -3.99 0.39 -6.26
C SER A 238 -5.40 -0.17 -6.06
N GLN A 239 -6.24 0.52 -5.27
CA GLN A 239 -7.63 0.12 -5.02
C GLN A 239 -8.57 0.41 -6.21
N PHE A 240 -8.16 1.25 -7.18
CA PHE A 240 -9.00 1.75 -8.28
C PHE A 240 -9.14 0.79 -9.47
N ALA A 241 -8.56 -0.41 -9.40
CA ALA A 241 -8.68 -1.42 -10.46
C ALA A 241 -10.16 -1.70 -10.79
N PRO A 242 -10.63 -1.51 -12.05
CA PRO A 242 -12.03 -1.68 -12.42
C PRO A 242 -12.62 -3.03 -12.01
N GLU A 243 -11.85 -4.11 -12.11
CA GLU A 243 -12.24 -5.49 -11.75
C GLU A 243 -12.56 -5.63 -10.25
N SER A 244 -11.94 -4.81 -9.41
CA SER A 244 -12.19 -4.78 -7.97
C SER A 244 -13.42 -3.93 -7.60
N VAL A 245 -13.91 -3.08 -8.51
CA VAL A 245 -14.86 -2.00 -8.22
C VAL A 245 -16.22 -2.18 -8.91
N VAL A 246 -16.21 -2.51 -10.20
CA VAL A 246 -17.39 -2.39 -11.07
C VAL A 246 -18.20 -3.69 -11.18
N PRO A 247 -17.61 -4.88 -11.40
CA PRO A 247 -18.38 -6.10 -11.58
C PRO A 247 -19.27 -6.43 -10.38
N ASP A 248 -20.39 -7.12 -10.65
CA ASP A 248 -21.21 -7.69 -9.59
C ASP A 248 -20.38 -8.69 -8.76
N GLY A 249 -20.55 -8.65 -7.44
CA GLY A 249 -19.75 -9.44 -6.50
C GLY A 249 -18.28 -9.01 -6.37
N SER A 250 -17.81 -7.96 -7.05
CA SER A 250 -16.44 -7.45 -6.88
C SER A 250 -16.14 -7.06 -5.43
N LYS A 251 -14.84 -6.92 -5.09
CA LYS A 251 -14.37 -6.62 -3.73
C LYS A 251 -15.13 -5.46 -3.10
N TRP A 252 -15.20 -4.32 -3.79
CA TRP A 252 -15.80 -3.11 -3.24
C TRP A 252 -17.31 -3.16 -3.17
N ARG A 253 -17.96 -3.83 -4.12
CA ARG A 253 -19.40 -4.09 -4.11
C ARG A 253 -19.80 -5.00 -2.95
N THR A 254 -19.01 -6.05 -2.72
CA THR A 254 -19.17 -6.94 -1.56
C THR A 254 -18.93 -6.19 -0.24
N LEU A 255 -17.97 -5.27 -0.18
CA LEU A 255 -17.74 -4.44 1.00
C LEU A 255 -18.90 -3.46 1.24
N ALA A 256 -19.42 -2.81 0.20
CA ALA A 256 -20.64 -1.97 0.25
C ALA A 256 -21.78 -2.69 0.96
N ALA A 257 -22.08 -3.92 0.54
CA ALA A 257 -23.12 -4.72 1.16
C ALA A 257 -22.78 -5.14 2.60
N LYS A 258 -21.61 -5.77 2.81
CA LYS A 258 -21.27 -6.39 4.11
C LYS A 258 -20.98 -5.40 5.22
N ARG A 259 -20.28 -4.31 4.90
CA ARG A 259 -19.79 -3.33 5.89
C ARG A 259 -20.77 -2.20 6.10
N TRP A 260 -21.38 -1.74 5.01
CA TRP A 260 -22.20 -0.53 5.00
C TRP A 260 -23.68 -0.81 4.75
N GLY A 261 -24.07 -2.08 4.60
CA GLY A 261 -25.45 -2.51 4.53
C GLY A 261 -26.15 -2.16 3.22
N ALA A 262 -25.40 -1.81 2.17
CA ALA A 262 -25.96 -1.47 0.86
C ALA A 262 -26.74 -2.66 0.26
N LYS A 263 -27.89 -2.38 -0.36
CA LYS A 263 -28.78 -3.39 -0.93
C LYS A 263 -28.92 -3.23 -2.44
N GLY A 264 -28.40 -4.20 -3.17
CA GLY A 264 -28.56 -4.30 -4.61
C GLY A 264 -27.76 -3.24 -5.36
N ALA A 265 -27.88 -3.28 -6.69
CA ALA A 265 -26.80 -2.76 -7.49
C ALA A 265 -26.62 -1.23 -7.47
N VAL A 266 -27.70 -0.49 -7.27
CA VAL A 266 -27.70 0.97 -7.22
C VAL A 266 -27.09 1.46 -5.90
N GLU A 267 -27.51 0.91 -4.76
CA GLU A 267 -27.02 1.35 -3.45
C GLU A 267 -25.55 0.99 -3.26
N GLU A 268 -25.15 -0.21 -3.70
CA GLU A 268 -23.74 -0.60 -3.68
C GLU A 268 -22.89 0.32 -4.56
N ALA A 269 -23.34 0.66 -5.78
CA ALA A 269 -22.62 1.61 -6.64
C ALA A 269 -22.51 2.99 -6.00
N HIS A 270 -23.56 3.44 -5.32
CA HIS A 270 -23.56 4.75 -4.67
C HIS A 270 -22.58 4.80 -3.49
N VAL A 271 -22.56 3.77 -2.64
CA VAL A 271 -21.58 3.67 -1.54
C VAL A 271 -20.17 3.59 -2.09
N VAL A 272 -19.92 2.74 -3.09
CA VAL A 272 -18.59 2.60 -3.71
C VAL A 272 -18.16 3.91 -4.37
N TYR A 273 -19.04 4.58 -5.13
CA TYR A 273 -18.75 5.88 -5.71
C TYR A 273 -18.31 6.87 -4.65
N TYR A 274 -19.04 7.00 -3.54
CA TYR A 274 -18.71 7.96 -2.49
C TYR A 274 -17.35 7.63 -1.84
N VAL A 275 -17.07 6.34 -1.58
CA VAL A 275 -15.77 5.91 -1.05
C VAL A 275 -14.64 6.30 -1.99
N PHE A 276 -14.73 5.98 -3.28
CA PHE A 276 -13.68 6.28 -4.25
C PHE A 276 -13.54 7.76 -4.56
N PHE A 277 -14.64 8.50 -4.59
CA PHE A 277 -14.62 9.96 -4.69
C PHE A 277 -13.82 10.58 -3.54
N ARG A 278 -14.02 10.09 -2.32
CA ARG A 278 -13.30 10.58 -1.14
C ARG A 278 -11.84 10.11 -1.12
N LEU A 279 -11.56 8.85 -1.45
CA LEU A 279 -10.19 8.38 -1.62
C LEU A 279 -9.44 9.22 -2.67
N PHE A 280 -10.08 9.54 -3.79
CA PHE A 280 -9.49 10.42 -4.80
C PHE A 280 -9.08 11.79 -4.21
N GLU A 281 -9.89 12.38 -3.33
CA GLU A 281 -9.58 13.64 -2.64
C GLU A 281 -8.48 13.50 -1.57
N GLU A 282 -8.21 12.28 -1.08
CA GLU A 282 -7.21 12.03 -0.03
C GLU A 282 -5.77 11.93 -0.56
N ALA A 283 -5.56 11.81 -1.87
CA ALA A 283 -4.21 11.75 -2.44
C ALA A 283 -3.36 12.98 -2.03
N LYS A 284 -2.16 12.74 -1.50
CA LYS A 284 -1.33 13.73 -0.79
C LYS A 284 -0.29 14.38 -1.71
N THR A 285 0.11 13.73 -2.80
CA THR A 285 1.09 14.25 -3.76
C THR A 285 0.43 14.70 -5.06
N GLU A 286 1.03 15.65 -5.77
CA GLU A 286 0.50 16.08 -7.08
C GLU A 286 0.55 14.94 -8.12
N PRO A 287 1.62 14.12 -8.23
CA PRO A 287 1.60 12.95 -9.09
C PRO A 287 0.56 11.91 -8.67
N GLY A 288 0.38 11.68 -7.36
CA GLY A 288 -0.66 10.78 -6.84
C GLY A 288 -2.06 11.24 -7.19
N LYS A 289 -2.37 12.53 -7.04
CA LYS A 289 -3.65 13.11 -7.50
C LYS A 289 -3.87 12.93 -9.00
N ALA A 290 -2.82 13.08 -9.81
CA ALA A 290 -2.91 12.90 -11.25
C ALA A 290 -3.22 11.44 -11.63
N LEU A 291 -2.50 10.47 -11.03
CA LEU A 291 -2.74 9.04 -11.26
C LEU A 291 -4.08 8.59 -10.69
N ALA A 292 -4.46 9.02 -9.50
CA ALA A 292 -5.77 8.75 -8.91
C ALA A 292 -6.89 9.29 -9.81
N ARG A 293 -6.71 10.49 -10.41
CA ARG A 293 -7.67 11.03 -11.39
C ARG A 293 -7.77 10.15 -12.62
N GLU A 294 -6.63 9.72 -13.18
CA GLU A 294 -6.61 8.86 -14.35
C GLU A 294 -7.38 7.56 -14.11
N GLN A 295 -7.15 6.90 -12.96
CA GLN A 295 -7.87 5.68 -12.60
C GLN A 295 -9.35 5.95 -12.29
N TRP A 296 -9.65 7.05 -11.60
CA TRP A 296 -11.02 7.46 -11.30
C TRP A 296 -11.85 7.66 -12.57
N GLU A 297 -11.28 8.26 -13.61
CA GLU A 297 -11.95 8.47 -14.90
C GLU A 297 -12.28 7.16 -15.63
N GLN A 298 -11.62 6.04 -15.29
CA GLN A 298 -11.94 4.72 -15.82
C GLN A 298 -13.13 4.08 -15.10
N ILE A 299 -13.20 4.19 -13.77
CA ILE A 299 -14.25 3.53 -12.97
C ILE A 299 -15.52 4.37 -12.80
N ARG A 300 -15.40 5.70 -12.78
CA ARG A 300 -16.52 6.62 -12.53
C ARG A 300 -17.66 6.43 -13.51
N PRO A 301 -17.45 6.36 -14.85
CA PRO A 301 -18.55 6.22 -15.80
C PRO A 301 -19.33 4.93 -15.61
N GLU A 302 -18.67 3.83 -15.25
CA GLU A 302 -19.32 2.54 -15.00
C GLU A 302 -20.15 2.57 -13.72
N LEU A 303 -19.67 3.21 -12.66
CA LEU A 303 -20.45 3.41 -11.44
C LEU A 303 -21.70 4.28 -11.70
N LEU A 304 -21.59 5.32 -12.52
CA LEU A 304 -22.73 6.15 -12.91
C LEU A 304 -23.80 5.35 -13.67
N LYS A 305 -23.38 4.46 -14.60
CA LYS A 305 -24.31 3.56 -15.31
C LYS A 305 -25.07 2.65 -14.35
N LEU A 306 -24.38 2.08 -13.35
CA LEU A 306 -25.02 1.23 -12.33
C LEU A 306 -26.04 2.00 -11.48
N MET A 307 -25.83 3.30 -11.27
CA MET A 307 -26.76 4.20 -10.59
C MET A 307 -27.84 4.78 -11.51
N GLN A 308 -27.86 4.44 -12.80
CA GLN A 308 -28.77 4.99 -13.81
C GLN A 308 -28.63 6.52 -13.97
N LEU A 309 -27.42 7.04 -13.79
CA LEU A 309 -27.08 8.46 -13.94
C LEU A 309 -26.37 8.73 -15.27
N LYS A 310 -26.43 9.99 -15.73
CA LYS A 310 -25.81 10.42 -16.98
C LYS A 310 -24.31 10.72 -16.78
N ALA A 311 -23.56 10.71 -17.88
CA ALA A 311 -22.18 11.16 -17.85
C ALA A 311 -22.09 12.62 -17.39
N GLY A 312 -21.24 12.89 -16.40
CA GLY A 312 -21.07 14.22 -15.81
C GLY A 312 -22.01 14.53 -14.63
N ASP A 313 -22.95 13.64 -14.32
CA ASP A 313 -23.75 13.75 -13.10
C ASP A 313 -22.85 13.59 -11.86
N ASP A 314 -23.19 14.33 -10.80
CA ASP A 314 -22.59 14.24 -9.48
C ASP A 314 -23.58 13.51 -8.55
N PRO A 315 -23.34 12.21 -8.27
CA PRO A 315 -24.21 11.41 -7.40
C PRO A 315 -24.35 12.01 -6.01
N VAL A 316 -23.33 12.68 -5.47
CA VAL A 316 -23.42 13.31 -4.15
C VAL A 316 -24.41 14.47 -4.16
N LYS A 317 -24.46 15.24 -5.26
CA LYS A 317 -25.45 16.32 -5.41
C LYS A 317 -26.86 15.81 -5.72
N ILE A 318 -26.98 14.72 -6.47
CA ILE A 318 -28.28 14.20 -6.93
C ILE A 318 -28.92 13.26 -5.91
N LEU A 319 -28.16 12.30 -5.39
CA LEU A 319 -28.61 11.25 -4.47
C LEU A 319 -28.31 11.58 -2.99
N GLY A 320 -27.47 12.59 -2.75
CA GLY A 320 -26.95 12.91 -1.41
C GLY A 320 -25.75 12.07 -1.02
N VAL A 321 -25.19 12.33 0.16
CA VAL A 321 -24.19 11.42 0.77
C VAL A 321 -24.89 10.10 1.15
N PRO A 322 -24.27 8.92 0.95
CA PRO A 322 -24.87 7.68 1.44
C PRO A 322 -25.09 7.75 2.95
N LYS A 323 -26.28 7.32 3.42
CA LYS A 323 -26.73 7.49 4.83
C LYS A 323 -25.73 7.00 5.87
N VAL A 324 -24.98 5.95 5.53
CA VAL A 324 -23.95 5.36 6.38
C VAL A 324 -22.79 6.31 6.70
N PHE A 325 -22.61 7.39 5.93
CA PHE A 325 -21.57 8.40 6.10
C PHE A 325 -22.12 9.76 6.60
N HIS A 326 -23.36 9.85 7.08
CA HIS A 326 -23.92 11.11 7.61
C HIS A 326 -23.35 11.52 8.99
N GLY A 327 -22.65 10.62 9.68
CA GLY A 327 -22.07 10.87 11.01
C GLY A 327 -20.54 10.89 11.06
N SER A 328 -19.89 10.72 9.91
CA SER A 328 -18.43 10.68 9.74
C SER A 328 -17.85 12.05 9.38
#